data_AF-A0A2V4NLA1-F1
#
_entry.id   AF-A0A2V4NLA1-F1
#
_cell.length_a   1.000
_cell.length_b   1.000
_cell.length_c   1.000
_cell.angle_alpha   90.00
_cell.angle_beta   90.00
_cell.angle_gamma   90.00
#
_symmetry.space_group_name_H-M   'P 1'
#
loop_
_entity.id
_entity.type
_entity.pdbx_description
1 polymer ?
#
loop_
_entity_poly.entity_id
_entity_poly.type
_entity_poly.pdbx_seq_one_letter_code
_entity_poly.pdbx_strand_id
1 'polypeptide(L)'
;MAGMGPAPKPAAERRRRNVAASSTRLPAAGRPGPPPAWPLLPDIASSERRDAAQRLADELELQLLEPDLTGRARTAAQKKHDAAVTEVNILTAQLESAARVESELWAQLWATPQAVAWERLRWDREVAQYVRWKVRAEQGDLDAAKEARQLADRLGLNPLAMLRLRWEVADDEVAEQRQQRAPAAARTPRQRLRVVGTDAVEGT
;
A
#
# COMPACT_ATOMS: atom_id res chain seq x y z
N MET A 1 -51.66 7.08 47.27
CA MET A 1 -51.97 7.26 45.84
C MET A 1 -50.71 7.73 45.14
N ALA A 2 -50.16 6.92 44.23
CA ALA A 2 -48.94 7.27 43.50
C ALA A 2 -49.28 8.36 42.46
N GLY A 3 -48.65 9.54 42.60
CA GLY A 3 -48.81 10.64 41.66
C GLY A 3 -48.19 10.27 40.31
N MET A 4 -49.01 10.18 39.28
CA MET A 4 -48.50 10.12 37.91
C MET A 4 -47.84 11.45 37.58
N GLY A 5 -46.53 11.39 37.34
CA GLY A 5 -45.77 12.53 36.86
C GLY A 5 -46.36 13.10 35.56
N PRO A 6 -45.99 14.35 35.21
CA PRO A 6 -46.57 15.06 34.07
C PRO A 6 -46.42 14.27 32.77
N ALA A 7 -47.47 14.34 31.95
CA ALA A 7 -47.55 13.63 30.68
C ALA A 7 -46.35 13.93 29.76
N PRO A 8 -45.82 12.94 29.03
CA PRO A 8 -44.67 13.12 28.16
C PRO A 8 -45.00 14.14 27.06
N LYS A 9 -44.03 15.02 26.74
CA LYS A 9 -44.20 16.07 25.73
C LYS A 9 -44.67 15.50 24.37
N PRO A 10 -45.59 16.21 23.69
CA PRO A 10 -46.09 15.83 22.38
C PRO A 10 -44.95 15.77 21.36
N ALA A 11 -45.05 14.87 20.38
CA ALA A 11 -43.97 14.56 19.45
C ALA A 11 -43.41 15.80 18.72
N ALA A 12 -44.24 16.81 18.46
CA ALA A 12 -43.86 18.06 17.81
C ALA A 12 -42.99 18.99 18.68
N GLU A 13 -43.08 18.90 20.01
CA GLU A 13 -42.29 19.70 20.96
C GLU A 13 -41.02 18.99 21.43
N ARG A 14 -40.81 17.75 20.97
CA ARG A 14 -39.56 17.03 21.22
C ARG A 14 -38.46 17.66 20.38
N ARG A 15 -37.71 18.57 21.00
CA ARG A 15 -36.45 19.11 20.46
C ARG A 15 -35.59 17.94 19.99
N ARG A 16 -35.30 17.85 18.68
CA ARG A 16 -34.37 16.84 18.14
C ARG A 16 -32.98 17.15 18.71
N ARG A 17 -32.64 16.51 19.83
CA ARG A 17 -31.35 16.67 20.52
C ARG A 17 -30.17 16.08 19.74
N ASN A 18 -30.46 15.23 18.75
CA ASN A 18 -29.45 14.54 17.95
C ASN A 18 -29.56 15.02 16.50
N VAL A 19 -29.03 16.21 16.19
CA VAL A 19 -28.64 16.50 14.81
C VAL A 19 -27.44 15.59 14.54
N ALA A 20 -27.64 14.50 13.81
CA ALA A 20 -26.55 13.62 13.40
C ALA A 20 -25.53 14.48 12.64
N ALA A 21 -24.29 14.57 13.14
CA ALA A 21 -23.26 15.31 12.40
C ALA A 21 -23.09 14.67 11.03
N SER A 22 -22.98 15.50 9.98
CA SER A 22 -22.86 15.05 8.60
C SER A 22 -21.70 14.09 8.43
N SER A 23 -21.97 12.88 7.94
CA SER A 23 -20.95 11.93 7.50
C SER A 23 -20.31 12.42 6.20
N THR A 24 -19.01 12.14 6.03
CA THR A 24 -18.31 12.38 4.77
C THR A 24 -18.49 11.14 3.89
N ARG A 25 -19.13 11.31 2.72
CA ARG A 25 -19.28 10.23 1.74
C ARG A 25 -18.04 10.12 0.86
N LEU A 26 -17.45 8.93 0.80
CA LEU A 26 -16.32 8.57 -0.04
C LEU A 26 -16.81 7.74 -1.24
N PRO A 27 -16.21 7.89 -2.43
CA PRO A 27 -16.62 7.12 -3.60
C PRO A 27 -16.15 5.65 -3.49
N ALA A 28 -17.05 4.68 -3.70
CA ALA A 28 -16.71 3.26 -3.67
C ALA A 28 -15.65 2.84 -4.69
N ALA A 29 -15.68 3.43 -5.89
CA ALA A 29 -14.68 3.20 -6.93
C ALA A 29 -13.25 3.64 -6.54
N GLY A 30 -13.08 4.31 -5.40
CA GLY A 30 -11.78 4.78 -4.94
C GLY A 30 -11.38 6.15 -5.50
N ARG A 31 -10.13 6.55 -5.25
CA ARG A 31 -9.57 7.76 -5.82
C ARG A 31 -9.14 7.52 -7.28
N PRO A 32 -9.52 8.40 -8.23
CA PRO A 32 -9.08 8.27 -9.62
C PRO A 32 -7.62 8.68 -9.82
N GLY A 33 -6.97 8.06 -10.80
CA GLY A 33 -5.62 8.43 -11.25
C GLY A 33 -4.48 7.75 -10.48
N PRO A 34 -3.22 7.99 -10.89
CA PRO A 34 -2.05 7.39 -10.24
C PRO A 34 -1.86 7.94 -8.82
N PRO A 35 -1.22 7.16 -7.92
CA PRO A 35 -0.83 7.67 -6.61
C PRO A 35 0.09 8.89 -6.75
N PRO A 36 0.10 9.81 -5.77
CA PRO A 36 1.07 10.89 -5.75
C PRO A 36 2.51 10.36 -5.64
N ALA A 37 3.48 11.20 -5.99
CA ALA A 37 4.89 10.87 -5.86
C ALA A 37 5.22 10.53 -4.40
N TRP A 38 6.10 9.54 -4.20
CA TRP A 38 6.53 9.11 -2.88
C TRP A 38 7.21 10.27 -2.13
N PRO A 39 6.71 10.71 -0.96
CA PRO A 39 7.15 11.97 -0.35
C PRO A 39 8.29 11.82 0.67
N LEU A 40 8.65 10.58 1.05
CA LEU A 40 9.65 10.33 2.09
C LEU A 40 11.05 10.09 1.49
N LEU A 41 12.07 10.54 2.22
CA LEU A 41 13.48 10.30 1.91
C LEU A 41 13.82 8.80 1.99
N PRO A 42 14.80 8.28 1.24
CA PRO A 42 15.21 6.87 1.33
C PRO A 42 15.67 6.46 2.74
N ASP A 43 15.70 5.14 3.02
CA ASP A 43 16.26 4.62 4.27
C ASP A 43 17.80 4.64 4.23
N ILE A 44 18.34 5.83 4.55
CA ILE A 44 19.78 6.10 4.56
C ILE A 44 20.48 5.17 5.56
N ALA A 45 19.90 4.96 6.74
CA ALA A 45 20.54 4.17 7.80
C ALA A 45 20.75 2.71 7.38
N SER A 46 19.73 2.07 6.82
CA SER A 46 19.82 0.69 6.32
C SER A 46 20.77 0.59 5.12
N SER A 47 20.76 1.59 4.24
CA SER A 47 21.66 1.65 3.07
C SER A 47 23.14 1.78 3.49
N GLU A 48 23.43 2.70 4.40
CA GLU A 48 24.79 2.92 4.92
C GLU A 48 25.32 1.73 5.71
N ARG A 49 24.44 1.02 6.43
CA ARG A 49 24.83 -0.22 7.12
C ARG A 49 25.24 -1.30 6.12
N ARG A 50 24.49 -1.45 5.03
CA ARG A 50 24.80 -2.39 3.94
C ARG A 50 26.12 -2.02 3.26
N ASP A 51 26.34 -0.74 3.00
CA ASP A 51 27.57 -0.24 2.39
C ASP A 51 28.79 -0.38 3.31
N ALA A 52 28.60 -0.19 4.63
CA ALA A 52 29.65 -0.43 5.62
C ALA A 52 30.01 -1.91 5.73
N ALA A 53 29.01 -2.81 5.72
CA ALA A 53 29.24 -4.25 5.68
C ALA A 53 29.97 -4.67 4.40
N GLN A 54 29.65 -4.05 3.26
CA GLN A 54 30.35 -4.30 2.00
C GLN A 54 31.82 -3.89 2.09
N ARG A 55 32.11 -2.67 2.55
CA ARG A 55 33.50 -2.21 2.72
C ARG A 55 34.32 -3.13 3.62
N LEU A 56 33.70 -3.63 4.69
CA LEU A 56 34.33 -4.59 5.60
C LEU A 56 34.60 -5.94 4.90
N ALA A 57 33.66 -6.43 4.08
CA ALA A 57 33.86 -7.64 3.31
C ALA A 57 35.04 -7.48 2.34
N ASP A 58 35.08 -6.38 1.58
CA ASP A 58 36.15 -6.09 0.62
C ASP A 58 37.53 -5.99 1.31
N GLU A 59 37.61 -5.33 2.48
CA GLU A 59 38.83 -5.23 3.27
C GLU A 59 39.32 -6.61 3.74
N LEU A 60 38.42 -7.46 4.23
CA LEU A 60 38.76 -8.80 4.68
C LEU A 60 39.12 -9.74 3.51
N GLU A 61 38.51 -9.56 2.34
CA GLU A 61 38.89 -10.26 1.11
C GLU A 61 40.34 -9.93 0.73
N LEU A 62 40.70 -8.63 0.75
CA LEU A 62 42.09 -8.20 0.53
C LEU A 62 43.04 -8.83 1.56
N GLN A 63 42.67 -8.85 2.83
CA GLN A 63 43.48 -9.48 3.89
C GLN A 63 43.69 -10.98 3.62
N LEU A 64 42.67 -11.69 3.14
CA LEU A 64 42.75 -13.13 2.84
C LEU A 64 43.67 -13.46 1.65
N LEU A 65 43.96 -12.48 0.80
CA LEU A 65 44.92 -12.60 -0.30
C LEU A 65 46.38 -12.46 0.16
N GLU A 66 46.62 -11.97 1.38
CA GLU A 66 47.97 -11.87 1.94
C GLU A 66 48.60 -13.26 2.11
N PRO A 67 49.77 -13.53 1.48
CA PRO A 67 50.34 -14.88 1.42
C PRO A 67 50.90 -15.36 2.76
N ASP A 68 51.23 -14.45 3.67
CA ASP A 68 51.72 -14.71 5.03
C ASP A 68 50.56 -14.96 6.03
N LEU A 69 49.32 -14.64 5.66
CA LEU A 69 48.15 -14.93 6.49
C LEU A 69 47.79 -16.42 6.47
N THR A 70 48.15 -17.11 7.55
CA THR A 70 48.03 -18.57 7.66
C THR A 70 47.36 -19.03 8.97
N GLY A 71 47.04 -20.32 9.03
CA GLY A 71 46.55 -20.99 10.24
C GLY A 71 45.29 -20.33 10.83
N ARG A 72 45.29 -20.14 12.16
CA ARG A 72 44.13 -19.62 12.90
C ARG A 72 43.76 -18.18 12.51
N ALA A 73 44.75 -17.35 12.16
CA ALA A 73 44.50 -15.96 11.76
C ALA A 73 43.69 -15.91 10.46
N ARG A 74 44.08 -16.72 9.46
CA ARG A 74 43.34 -16.87 8.20
C ARG A 74 41.90 -17.36 8.43
N THR A 75 41.72 -18.39 9.25
CA THR A 75 40.37 -18.91 9.57
C THR A 75 39.49 -17.86 10.26
N ALA A 76 40.08 -17.05 11.16
CA ALA A 76 39.35 -15.97 11.81
C ALA A 76 38.95 -14.85 10.83
N ALA A 77 39.86 -14.46 9.93
CA ALA A 77 39.57 -13.49 8.87
C ALA A 77 38.47 -14.01 7.92
N GLN A 78 38.55 -15.27 7.50
CA GLN A 78 37.54 -15.92 6.65
C GLN A 78 36.17 -15.91 7.31
N LYS A 79 36.08 -16.30 8.59
CA LYS A 79 34.81 -16.28 9.33
C LYS A 79 34.21 -14.87 9.41
N LYS A 80 35.03 -13.85 9.58
CA LYS A 80 34.57 -12.45 9.59
C LYS A 80 34.10 -12.00 8.22
N HIS A 81 34.86 -12.36 7.17
CA HIS A 81 34.49 -12.09 5.78
C HIS A 81 33.13 -12.70 5.47
N ASP A 82 32.95 -13.99 5.75
CA ASP A 82 31.69 -14.71 5.49
C ASP A 82 30.51 -14.11 6.27
N ALA A 83 30.75 -13.65 7.50
CA ALA A 83 29.74 -12.94 8.28
C ALA A 83 29.40 -11.57 7.67
N ALA A 84 30.39 -10.81 7.20
CA ALA A 84 30.17 -9.53 6.53
C ALA A 84 29.40 -9.70 5.22
N VAL A 85 29.77 -10.68 4.39
CA VAL A 85 29.04 -11.03 3.16
C VAL A 85 27.60 -11.45 3.46
N THR A 86 27.39 -12.24 4.52
CA THR A 86 26.04 -12.62 4.95
C THR A 86 25.21 -11.40 5.35
N GLU A 87 25.79 -10.47 6.11
CA GLU A 87 25.13 -9.21 6.50
C GLU A 87 24.78 -8.36 5.26
N VAL A 88 25.69 -8.22 4.29
CA VAL A 88 25.43 -7.52 3.01
C VAL A 88 24.24 -8.13 2.29
N ASN A 89 24.23 -9.46 2.14
CA ASN A 89 23.16 -10.17 1.42
C ASN A 89 21.80 -9.98 2.10
N ILE A 90 21.76 -10.08 3.43
CA ILE A 90 20.54 -9.87 4.22
C ILE A 90 20.03 -8.44 4.04
N LEU A 91 20.90 -7.43 4.23
CA LEU A 91 20.50 -6.03 4.14
C LEU A 91 20.08 -5.64 2.73
N THR A 92 20.74 -6.18 1.71
CA THR A 92 20.37 -5.98 0.31
C THR A 92 18.98 -6.55 0.03
N ALA A 93 18.73 -7.81 0.43
CA ALA A 93 17.41 -8.42 0.28
C ALA A 93 16.32 -7.68 1.07
N GLN A 94 16.63 -7.17 2.26
CA GLN A 94 15.70 -6.36 3.06
C GLN A 94 15.37 -5.02 2.38
N LEU A 95 16.35 -4.31 1.84
CA LEU A 95 16.15 -3.05 1.13
C LEU A 95 15.32 -3.24 -0.15
N GLU A 96 15.64 -4.26 -0.95
CA GLU A 96 14.91 -4.55 -2.19
C GLU A 96 13.47 -4.99 -1.91
N SER A 97 13.28 -5.89 -0.94
CA SER A 97 11.94 -6.31 -0.54
C SER A 97 11.12 -5.15 0.02
N ALA A 98 11.73 -4.29 0.85
CA ALA A 98 11.08 -3.11 1.37
C ALA A 98 10.64 -2.15 0.25
N ALA A 99 11.54 -1.78 -0.66
CA ALA A 99 11.22 -0.87 -1.76
C ALA A 99 10.09 -1.40 -2.65
N ARG A 100 10.09 -2.70 -2.95
CA ARG A 100 9.02 -3.35 -3.72
C ARG A 100 7.68 -3.27 -2.98
N VAL A 101 7.63 -3.74 -1.74
CA VAL A 101 6.39 -3.77 -0.95
C VAL A 101 5.88 -2.36 -0.63
N GLU A 102 6.77 -1.39 -0.38
CA GLU A 102 6.41 0.02 -0.21
C GLU A 102 5.67 0.55 -1.45
N SER A 103 6.20 0.29 -2.65
CA SER A 103 5.58 0.73 -3.91
C SER A 103 4.21 0.09 -4.17
N GLU A 104 4.10 -1.22 -3.91
CA GLU A 104 2.86 -1.99 -4.07
C GLU A 104 1.78 -1.50 -3.10
N LEU A 105 2.12 -1.38 -1.81
CA LEU A 105 1.21 -0.93 -0.77
C LEU A 105 0.80 0.53 -0.98
N TRP A 106 1.73 1.39 -1.40
CA TRP A 106 1.42 2.78 -1.76
C TRP A 106 0.37 2.86 -2.86
N ALA A 107 0.56 2.12 -3.96
CA ALA A 107 -0.40 2.09 -5.05
C ALA A 107 -1.77 1.55 -4.61
N GLN A 108 -1.79 0.47 -3.81
CA GLN A 108 -3.03 -0.12 -3.30
C GLN A 108 -3.80 0.84 -2.39
N LEU A 109 -3.13 1.49 -1.44
CA LEU A 109 -3.77 2.44 -0.53
C LEU A 109 -4.38 3.63 -1.27
N TRP A 110 -3.67 4.18 -2.25
CA TRP A 110 -4.16 5.32 -3.02
C TRP A 110 -5.27 4.97 -4.00
N ALA A 111 -5.54 3.68 -4.26
CA ALA A 111 -6.72 3.22 -4.99
C ALA A 111 -7.99 3.13 -4.11
N THR A 112 -7.87 3.25 -2.79
CA THR A 112 -9.02 3.11 -1.87
C THR A 112 -9.93 4.35 -1.85
N PRO A 113 -11.20 4.23 -1.40
CA PRO A 113 -12.07 5.39 -1.16
C PRO A 113 -11.48 6.44 -0.20
N GLN A 114 -10.76 5.97 0.83
CA GLN A 114 -10.13 6.77 1.86
C GLN A 114 -9.10 7.75 1.28
N ALA A 115 -8.45 7.38 0.17
CA ALA A 115 -7.47 8.22 -0.50
C ALA A 115 -8.04 9.57 -0.99
N VAL A 116 -9.34 9.65 -1.29
CA VAL A 116 -10.00 10.92 -1.62
C VAL A 116 -10.03 11.86 -0.42
N ALA A 117 -10.20 11.33 0.79
CA ALA A 117 -10.12 12.12 2.01
C ALA A 117 -8.67 12.54 2.30
N TRP A 118 -7.72 11.62 2.18
CA TRP A 118 -6.30 11.93 2.40
C TRP A 118 -5.78 12.99 1.44
N GLU A 119 -6.19 12.98 0.18
CA GLU A 119 -5.82 14.02 -0.80
C GLU A 119 -6.33 15.41 -0.41
N ARG A 120 -7.60 15.50 0.03
CA ARG A 120 -8.20 16.75 0.50
C ARG A 120 -7.49 17.28 1.74
N LEU A 121 -7.06 16.39 2.62
CA LEU A 121 -6.37 16.71 3.87
C LEU A 121 -4.84 16.88 3.71
N ARG A 122 -4.28 16.56 2.53
CA ARG A 122 -2.84 16.59 2.26
C ARG A 122 -2.05 15.67 3.20
N TRP A 123 -2.57 14.47 3.42
CA TRP A 123 -1.98 13.44 4.30
C TRP A 123 -1.05 12.48 3.58
N ASP A 124 -0.45 12.90 2.45
CA ASP A 124 0.46 12.07 1.67
C ASP A 124 1.64 11.53 2.48
N ARG A 125 2.23 12.37 3.34
CA ARG A 125 3.31 11.95 4.22
C ARG A 125 2.88 11.00 5.33
N GLU A 126 1.68 11.16 5.87
CA GLU A 126 1.15 10.27 6.92
C GLU A 126 0.86 8.88 6.38
N VAL A 127 0.27 8.81 5.18
CA VAL A 127 0.05 7.53 4.47
C VAL A 127 1.39 6.87 4.13
N ALA A 128 2.38 7.65 3.68
CA ALA A 128 3.71 7.10 3.38
C ALA A 128 4.41 6.58 4.65
N GLN A 129 4.25 7.28 5.77
CA GLN A 129 4.79 6.85 7.06
C GLN A 129 4.13 5.55 7.52
N TYR A 130 2.82 5.40 7.32
CA TYR A 130 2.12 4.14 7.57
C TYR A 130 2.69 3.00 6.72
N VAL A 131 2.90 3.21 5.42
CA VAL A 131 3.47 2.22 4.51
C VAL A 131 4.83 1.72 5.02
N ARG A 132 5.73 2.63 5.41
CA ARG A 132 7.04 2.25 5.98
C ARG A 132 6.94 1.39 7.22
N TRP A 133 6.09 1.80 8.16
CA TRP A 133 5.91 1.04 9.40
C TRP A 133 5.27 -0.33 9.13
N LYS A 134 4.36 -0.40 8.17
CA LYS A 134 3.74 -1.66 7.76
C LYS A 134 4.76 -2.62 7.14
N VAL A 135 5.63 -2.12 6.25
CA VAL A 135 6.71 -2.92 5.63
C VAL A 135 7.70 -3.42 6.69
N ARG A 136 8.15 -2.56 7.60
CA ARG A 136 9.04 -2.96 8.70
C ARG A 136 8.39 -4.00 9.62
N ALA A 137 7.10 -3.88 9.88
CA ALA A 137 6.34 -4.86 10.65
C ALA A 137 6.30 -6.24 9.95
N GLU A 138 6.14 -6.27 8.62
CA GLU A 138 6.17 -7.51 7.84
C GLU A 138 7.55 -8.17 7.82
N GLN A 139 8.62 -7.39 8.01
CA GLN A 139 9.99 -7.89 8.20
C GLN A 139 10.25 -8.43 9.63
N GLY A 140 9.26 -8.35 10.53
CA GLY A 140 9.33 -8.92 11.88
C GLY A 140 9.56 -7.90 13.01
N ASP A 141 9.57 -6.60 12.72
CA ASP A 141 9.68 -5.57 13.75
C ASP A 141 8.34 -5.38 14.49
N LEU A 142 8.29 -5.87 15.74
CA LEU A 142 7.09 -5.82 16.58
C LEU A 142 6.73 -4.39 17.03
N ASP A 143 7.69 -3.48 17.14
CA ASP A 143 7.42 -2.10 17.51
C ASP A 143 6.90 -1.33 16.30
N ALA A 144 7.45 -1.58 15.12
CA ALA A 144 6.88 -1.11 13.86
C ALA A 144 5.42 -1.58 13.68
N ALA A 145 5.10 -2.80 14.08
CA ALA A 145 3.74 -3.33 14.01
C ALA A 145 2.74 -2.55 14.88
N LYS A 146 3.18 -2.04 16.04
CA LYS A 146 2.36 -1.21 16.93
C LYS A 146 2.08 0.15 16.29
N GLU A 147 3.13 0.80 15.76
CA GLU A 147 2.99 2.09 15.09
C GLU A 147 2.12 2.01 13.83
N ALA A 148 2.30 0.96 13.02
CA ALA A 148 1.46 0.70 11.85
C ALA A 148 -0.02 0.57 12.25
N ARG A 149 -0.33 -0.10 13.36
CA ARG A 149 -1.71 -0.22 13.85
C ARG A 149 -2.30 1.13 14.26
N GLN A 150 -1.55 1.95 14.99
CA GLN A 150 -2.02 3.27 15.41
C GLN A 150 -2.26 4.19 14.21
N LEU A 151 -1.36 4.17 13.22
CA LEU A 151 -1.54 4.94 11.98
C LEU A 151 -2.71 4.42 11.15
N ALA A 152 -2.94 3.11 11.08
CA ALA A 152 -4.12 2.55 10.41
C ALA A 152 -5.43 3.09 11.02
N ASP A 153 -5.49 3.23 12.34
CA ASP A 153 -6.63 3.83 13.01
C ASP A 153 -6.76 5.34 12.74
N ARG A 154 -5.66 6.08 12.59
CA ARG A 154 -5.70 7.51 12.21
C ARG A 154 -6.12 7.72 10.76
N LEU A 155 -5.72 6.81 9.87
CA LEU A 155 -5.98 6.89 8.43
C LEU A 155 -7.35 6.36 8.02
N GLY A 156 -8.15 5.79 8.94
CA GLY A 156 -9.46 5.25 8.60
C GLY A 156 -9.41 3.92 7.86
N LEU A 157 -8.36 3.12 8.05
CA LEU A 157 -8.19 1.81 7.41
C LEU A 157 -8.94 0.66 8.11
N ASN A 158 -9.54 0.95 9.27
CA ASN A 158 -10.32 0.02 10.10
C ASN A 158 -11.79 0.50 10.18
N PRO A 159 -12.80 -0.39 10.12
CA PRO A 159 -14.21 -0.01 10.31
C PRO A 159 -14.48 0.90 11.52
N LEU A 160 -13.83 0.64 12.67
CA LEU A 160 -14.01 1.49 13.86
C LEU A 160 -13.42 2.90 13.65
N ALA A 161 -12.29 3.00 12.94
CA ALA A 161 -11.68 4.27 12.58
C ALA A 161 -12.54 5.04 11.57
N MET A 162 -13.09 4.36 10.57
CA MET A 162 -14.05 4.96 9.63
C MET A 162 -15.26 5.54 10.35
N LEU A 163 -15.82 4.80 11.32
CA LEU A 163 -16.93 5.28 12.14
C LEU A 163 -16.54 6.53 12.96
N ARG A 164 -15.34 6.54 13.56
CA ARG A 164 -14.82 7.69 14.33
C ARG A 164 -14.60 8.93 13.46
N LEU A 165 -14.07 8.74 12.25
CA LEU A 165 -13.89 9.80 11.26
C LEU A 165 -15.20 10.19 10.56
N ARG A 166 -16.28 9.44 10.81
CA ARG A 166 -17.58 9.57 10.13
C ARG A 166 -17.44 9.48 8.62
N TRP A 167 -16.57 8.60 8.16
CA TRP A 167 -16.39 8.30 6.74
C TRP A 167 -17.27 7.13 6.37
N GLU A 168 -18.08 7.32 5.34
CA GLU A 168 -18.99 6.31 4.80
C GLU A 168 -18.65 6.13 3.32
N VAL A 169 -18.41 4.90 2.89
CA VAL A 169 -18.26 4.60 1.46
C VAL A 169 -19.66 4.56 0.86
N ALA A 170 -19.90 5.34 -0.19
CA ALA A 170 -21.18 5.33 -0.90
C ALA A 170 -21.37 3.99 -1.64
N ASP A 171 -22.60 3.47 -1.66
CA ASP A 171 -22.93 2.26 -2.42
C ASP A 171 -22.66 2.46 -3.92
N ASP A 172 -21.99 1.50 -4.55
CA ASP A 172 -21.50 1.61 -5.93
C ASP A 172 -22.57 1.17 -6.95
N GLU A 173 -23.71 1.84 -6.99
CA GLU A 173 -24.77 1.58 -8.00
C GLU A 173 -24.26 1.76 -9.45
N VAL A 174 -23.15 2.51 -9.63
CA VAL A 174 -22.58 2.86 -10.93
C VAL A 174 -21.60 1.80 -11.44
N ALA A 175 -20.90 1.06 -10.56
CA ALA A 175 -20.07 -0.08 -10.96
C ALA A 175 -20.91 -1.22 -11.56
N GLU A 176 -22.07 -1.51 -10.97
CA GLU A 176 -23.04 -2.46 -11.50
C GLU A 176 -23.55 -2.03 -12.88
N GLN A 177 -23.89 -0.74 -13.05
CA GLN A 177 -24.31 -0.20 -14.35
C GLN A 177 -23.20 -0.19 -15.40
N ARG A 178 -21.93 0.01 -15.00
CA ARG A 178 -20.78 -0.01 -15.94
C ARG A 178 -20.42 -1.44 -16.38
N GLN A 179 -20.62 -2.44 -15.51
CA GLN A 179 -20.57 -3.86 -15.90
C GLN A 179 -21.73 -4.24 -16.84
N GLN A 180 -22.93 -3.71 -16.60
CA GLN A 180 -24.08 -3.91 -17.49
C GLN A 180 -23.94 -3.18 -18.82
N ARG A 181 -23.22 -2.05 -18.86
CA ARG A 181 -23.02 -1.21 -20.04
C ARG A 181 -21.66 -1.40 -20.71
N ALA A 182 -20.93 -2.47 -20.36
CA ALA A 182 -19.69 -2.82 -21.05
C ALA A 182 -19.95 -2.88 -22.57
N PRO A 183 -19.23 -2.12 -23.40
CA PRO A 183 -19.46 -2.14 -24.83
C PRO A 183 -19.10 -3.53 -25.35
N ALA A 184 -20.05 -4.17 -26.04
CA ALA A 184 -19.79 -5.39 -26.79
C ALA A 184 -18.51 -5.21 -27.61
N ALA A 185 -17.54 -6.11 -27.41
CA ALA A 185 -16.20 -6.03 -27.98
C ALA A 185 -16.24 -5.49 -29.42
N ALA A 186 -15.59 -4.36 -29.65
CA ALA A 186 -15.51 -3.74 -30.96
C ALA A 186 -14.89 -4.75 -31.95
N ARG A 187 -15.73 -5.28 -32.86
CA ARG A 187 -15.32 -6.22 -33.90
C ARG A 187 -14.17 -5.60 -34.70
N THR A 188 -13.03 -6.29 -34.74
CA THR A 188 -11.83 -5.80 -35.44
C THR A 188 -12.08 -5.69 -36.95
N PRO A 189 -11.38 -4.81 -37.68
CA PRO A 189 -11.58 -4.60 -39.13
C PRO A 189 -11.43 -5.88 -39.95
N ARG A 190 -10.63 -6.84 -39.48
CA ARG A 190 -10.43 -8.17 -40.07
C ARG A 190 -11.69 -9.04 -40.06
N GLN A 191 -12.62 -8.83 -39.13
CA GLN A 191 -13.91 -9.52 -39.12
C GLN A 191 -14.94 -8.91 -40.09
N ARG A 192 -14.68 -7.72 -40.65
CA ARG A 192 -15.58 -7.05 -41.60
C ARG A 192 -15.30 -7.38 -43.07
N LEU A 193 -14.11 -7.88 -43.38
CA LEU A 193 -13.75 -8.35 -44.72
C LEU A 193 -13.99 -9.87 -44.80
N ARG A 194 -15.24 -10.26 -45.08
CA ARG A 194 -15.50 -11.60 -45.65
C ARG A 194 -15.08 -11.54 -47.12
N VAL A 195 -14.08 -12.36 -47.47
CA VAL A 195 -13.72 -12.69 -48.86
C VAL A 195 -14.97 -13.24 -49.54
N VAL A 196 -15.45 -12.55 -50.58
CA VAL A 196 -16.36 -13.11 -51.57
C VAL A 196 -15.51 -14.05 -52.40
N GLY A 197 -15.77 -15.37 -52.29
CA GLY A 197 -15.15 -16.37 -53.15
C GLY A 197 -15.48 -16.06 -54.60
N THR A 198 -14.45 -15.78 -55.40
CA THR A 198 -14.52 -15.74 -56.85
C THR A 198 -14.52 -17.18 -57.36
N ASP A 199 -15.70 -17.76 -57.58
CA ASP A 199 -15.80 -18.94 -58.44
C ASP A 199 -15.92 -18.46 -59.88
N ALA A 200 -14.78 -18.58 -60.56
CA ALA A 200 -14.62 -18.36 -61.97
C ALA A 200 -15.36 -19.42 -62.79
N VAL A 201 -15.79 -18.96 -63.95
CA VAL A 201 -16.41 -19.69 -65.04
C VAL A 201 -15.40 -20.63 -65.71
N GLU A 202 -15.75 -21.91 -65.82
CA GLU A 202 -15.44 -22.85 -66.91
C GLU A 202 -16.67 -23.78 -66.96
N GLY A 203 -17.44 -24.01 -68.03
CA GLY A 203 -17.22 -23.93 -69.47
C GLY A 203 -17.80 -25.22 -70.07
N THR A 204 -18.96 -25.18 -70.73
CA THR A 204 -19.29 -25.83 -72.02
C THR A 204 -20.64 -25.31 -72.53
#